data_AF-A0A800EZD6-F1
#
_entry.id   AF-A0A800EZD6-F1
#
_cell.length_a   1.000
_cell.length_b   1.000
_cell.length_c   1.000
_cell.angle_alpha   90.00
_cell.angle_beta   90.00
_cell.angle_gamma   90.00
#
_symmetry.space_group_name_H-M   'P 1'
#
loop_
_entity.id
_entity.type
_entity.pdbx_description
1 polymer ?
#
loop_
_entity_poly.entity_id
_entity_poly.type
_entity_poly.pdbx_seq_one_letter_code
_entity_poly.pdbx_strand_id
1 'polypeptide(L)' 'MKVVIMGSGRIGARVASSLSADGHGVSVIESNRTQVMNLPRSLIDDGLI' A
#
# COMPACT_ATOMS: atom_id res chain seq x y z
N MET A 1 -3.57 -7.12 -12.59
CA MET A 1 -4.86 -6.47 -12.24
C MET A 1 -4.59 -5.16 -11.49
N LYS A 2 -5.59 -4.29 -11.35
CA LYS A 2 -5.50 -3.10 -10.49
C LYS A 2 -6.33 -3.32 -9.22
N VAL A 3 -5.74 -3.10 -8.05
CA VAL A 3 -6.37 -3.31 -6.74
C VAL A 3 -6.26 -2.02 -5.93
N VAL A 4 -7.36 -1.61 -5.30
CA VAL A 4 -7.38 -0.48 -4.37
C VAL A 4 -7.62 -1.00 -2.96
N ILE A 5 -6.78 -0.58 -2.01
CA ILE A 5 -6.88 -0.95 -0.59
C ILE A 5 -7.13 0.32 0.21
N MET A 6 -8.24 0.37 0.96
CA MET A 6 -8.49 1.44 1.94
C MET A 6 -8.00 1.01 3.32
N GLY A 7 -6.96 1.69 3.81
CA GLY A 7 -6.29 1.44 5.07
C GLY A 7 -4.93 0.77 4.89
N SER A 8 -3.88 1.39 5.43
CA SER A 8 -2.49 0.93 5.38
C SER A 8 -1.96 0.41 6.71
N GLY A 9 -2.85 0.01 7.61
CA GLY A 9 -2.49 -0.68 8.84
C GLY A 9 -1.82 -2.04 8.57
N ARG A 10 -1.57 -2.82 9.63
CA ARG A 10 -0.82 -4.09 9.57
C ARG A 10 -1.26 -5.04 8.45
N ILE A 11 -2.58 -5.22 8.30
CA ILE A 11 -3.13 -6.15 7.29
C ILE A 11 -3.06 -5.52 5.90
N GLY A 12 -3.50 -4.26 5.75
CA GLY A 12 -3.51 -3.56 4.47
C GLY A 12 -2.12 -3.50 3.82
N ALA A 13 -1.09 -3.17 4.61
CA ALA A 13 0.30 -3.16 4.13
C ALA A 13 0.80 -4.56 3.72
N ARG A 14 0.43 -5.61 4.47
CA ARG A 14 0.84 -6.98 4.16
C ARG A 14 0.21 -7.47 2.85
N VAL A 15 -1.08 -7.21 2.67
CA VAL A 15 -1.82 -7.57 1.46
C VAL A 15 -1.30 -6.77 0.26
N ALA A 16 -1.07 -5.46 0.42
CA ALA A 16 -0.50 -4.61 -0.63
C ALA A 16 0.87 -5.12 -1.09
N SER A 17 1.74 -5.50 -0.14
CA SER A 17 3.06 -6.05 -0.43
C SER A 17 3.00 -7.37 -1.19
N SER A 18 2.13 -8.30 -0.80
CA SER A 18 1.96 -9.57 -1.52
C SER A 18 1.44 -9.36 -2.94
N LEU A 19 0.40 -8.55 -3.12
CA LEU A 19 -0.17 -8.29 -4.44
C LEU A 19 0.81 -7.55 -5.37
N SER A 20 1.57 -6.59 -4.83
CA SER A 20 2.63 -5.89 -5.57
C SER A 20 3.74 -6.86 -5.99
N ALA A 21 4.18 -7.75 -5.09
CA ALA A 21 5.17 -8.78 -5.40
C ALA A 21 4.69 -9.76 -6.49
N ASP A 22 3.40 -10.04 -6.55
CA ASP A 22 2.76 -10.85 -7.60
C ASP A 22 2.58 -10.07 -8.93
N GLY A 23 3.09 -8.83 -9.02
CA GLY A 23 3.06 -8.02 -10.23
C GLY A 23 1.71 -7.32 -10.49
N HIS A 24 0.88 -7.15 -9.45
CA HIS A 24 -0.36 -6.39 -9.56
C HIS A 24 -0.14 -4.91 -9.25
N GLY A 25 -0.85 -4.04 -9.96
CA GLY A 25 -0.85 -2.61 -9.65
C GLY A 25 -1.74 -2.35 -8.44
N VAL A 26 -1.15 -1.89 -7.34
CA VAL A 26 -1.86 -1.68 -6.07
C VAL A 26 -1.84 -0.20 -5.71
N SER A 27 -2.99 0.34 -5.30
CA SER A 27 -3.09 1.67 -4.72
C SER A 27 -3.67 1.58 -3.31
N VAL A 28 -2.97 2.11 -2.31
CA VAL A 28 -3.41 2.15 -0.91
C VAL A 28 -3.83 3.56 -0.53
N ILE A 29 -5.05 3.72 -0.02
CA ILE A 29 -5.58 5.00 0.48
C ILE A 29 -5.61 4.92 2.00
N GLU A 30 -4.86 5.78 2.68
CA GLU A 30 -4.84 5.87 4.15
C GLU A 30 -5.17 7.30 4.57
N SER A 31 -6.10 7.42 5.53
CA SER A 31 -6.57 8.71 6.03
C SER A 31 -5.72 9.21 7.21
N ASN A 32 -5.10 8.29 7.96
CA ASN A 32 -4.16 8.62 9.02
C ASN A 32 -2.74 8.75 8.47
N ARG A 33 -2.32 10.00 8.25
CA ARG A 33 -0.99 10.35 7.71
C ARG A 33 0.18 9.76 8.51
N THR A 34 0.00 9.56 9.82
CA THR A 34 1.03 8.97 10.68
C THR A 34 1.22 7.47 10.41
N GLN A 35 0.16 6.78 9.97
CA GLN A 35 0.25 5.37 9.58
C GLN A 35 0.83 5.17 8.19
N VAL A 36 0.70 6.15 7.29
CA VAL A 36 1.37 6.14 5.98
C VAL A 36 2.88 5.98 6.12
N MET A 37 3.47 6.64 7.12
CA MET A 37 4.91 6.59 7.40
C MET A 37 5.42 5.21 7.83
N ASN A 38 4.52 4.30 8.22
CA ASN A 38 4.88 2.93 8.62
C ASN A 38 4.83 1.94 7.45
N LEU A 39 4.43 2.35 6.24
CA LEU A 39 4.50 1.48 5.08
C LEU A 39 5.96 1.26 4.63
N PRO A 40 6.27 0.08 4.08
CA PRO A 40 7.52 -0.15 3.36
C PRO A 40 7.70 0.89 2.24
N ARG A 41 8.90 1.47 2.13
CA ARG A 41 9.23 2.46 1.08
C ARG A 41 8.98 1.93 -0.34
N SER A 42 9.12 0.62 -0.54
CA SER A 42 8.82 -0.05 -1.80
C SER A 42 7.37 0.10 -2.26
N LEU A 43 6.43 0.47 -1.38
CA LEU A 43 5.03 0.75 -1.72
C LEU A 43 4.75 2.25 -1.89
N ILE A 44 5.70 3.12 -1.52
CA ILE A 44 5.57 4.59 -1.56
C ILE A 44 6.22 5.15 -2.83
N ASP A 45 7.33 4.54 -3.26
CA ASP A 45 8.13 4.99 -4.41
C ASP A 45 7.41 4.84 -5.77
N ASP A 46 6.30 4.10 -5.83
CA ASP A 46 5.43 3.98 -7.02
C ASP A 46 4.55 5.23 -7.28
N GLY A 47 4.77 6.32 -6.54
CA GLY A 47 4.10 7.60 -6.79
C GLY A 47 2.68 7.66 -6.22
N LEU A 48 2.45 7.04 -5.06
CA LEU A 48 1.16 7.05 -4.38
C LEU A 48 1.18 7.93 -3.13
N ILE A 49 1.36 9.23 -3.36
CA ILE A 49 0.72 10.32 -2.60
C ILE A 49 0.26 11.35 -3.62
#